data_AF-A0A928L5M8-F1
#
_entry.id   AF-A0A928L5M8-F1
#
_cell.length_a   1.000
_cell.length_b   1.000
_cell.length_c   1.000
_cell.angle_alpha   90.00
_cell.angle_beta   90.00
_cell.angle_gamma   90.00
#
_symmetry.space_group_name_H-M   'P 1'
#
loop_
_entity.id
_entity.type
_entity.pdbx_description
1 polymer ?
#
loop_
_entity_poly.entity_id
_entity_poly.type
_entity_poly.pdbx_seq_one_letter_code
_entity_poly.pdbx_strand_id
1 'polypeptide(L)' 'MDSQQIGALIRRLRLERGMTQKQLADALFVTPKTVSKWECGVSQT' A
#
# COMPACT_ATOMS: atom_id res chain seq x y z
N MET A 1 -1.87 16.99 5.04
CA MET A 1 -2.25 15.68 5.60
C MET A 1 -1.93 14.66 4.53
N ASP A 2 -0.74 14.12 4.66
CA ASP A 2 0.10 13.76 3.53
C ASP A 2 -0.15 12.31 3.14
N SER A 3 -0.64 12.08 1.92
CA SER A 3 -0.87 10.75 1.35
C SER A 3 0.39 9.85 1.44
N GLN A 4 1.58 10.47 1.51
CA GLN A 4 2.85 9.80 1.79
C GLN A 4 2.92 9.15 3.18
N GLN A 5 2.36 9.76 4.22
CA GLN A 5 2.33 9.19 5.57
C GLN A 5 1.44 7.94 5.63
N ILE A 6 0.31 7.95 4.91
CA ILE A 6 -0.61 6.81 4.82
C ILE A 6 0.08 5.64 4.08
N GLY A 7 0.78 5.92 2.97
CA GLY A 7 1.55 4.91 2.23
C GLY A 7 2.60 4.20 3.08
N ALA A 8 3.37 4.98 3.84
CA ALA A 8 4.37 4.45 4.76
C ALA A 8 3.75 3.59 5.88
N LEU A 9 2.59 3.99 6.41
CA LEU A 9 1.87 3.24 7.43
C LEU A 9 1.35 1.90 6.88
N ILE A 10 0.75 1.90 5.69
CA ILE A 10 0.27 0.68 5.02
C ILE A 10 1.43 -0.30 4.81
N ARG A 11 2.58 0.19 4.32
CA ARG A 11 3.78 -0.61 4.13
C ARG A 11 4.28 -1.23 5.44
N ARG A 12 4.33 -0.45 6.51
CA ARG A 12 4.75 -0.93 7.83
C ARG A 12 3.82 -2.04 8.33
N LEU A 13 2.50 -1.80 8.33
CA LEU A 13 1.51 -2.77 8.77
C LEU A 13 1.55 -4.05 7.92
N ARG A 14 1.74 -3.92 6.61
CA ARG A 14 1.91 -5.06 5.70
C ARG A 14 3.10 -5.93 6.09
N LEU A 15 4.25 -5.31 6.37
CA LEU A 15 5.46 -6.01 6.78
C LEU A 15 5.32 -6.64 8.17
N GLU A 16 4.70 -5.96 9.13
CA GLU A 16 4.41 -6.51 10.46
C GLU A 16 3.49 -7.74 10.39
N ARG A 17 2.60 -7.79 9.41
CA ARG A 17 1.70 -8.92 9.14
C ARG A 17 2.35 -10.00 8.26
N GLY A 18 3.61 -9.83 7.82
CA GLY A 18 4.29 -10.77 6.92
C GLY A 18 3.62 -10.90 5.55
N MET A 19 2.86 -9.89 5.12
CA MET A 19 2.04 -9.95 3.92
C MET A 19 2.79 -9.43 2.67
N THR A 20 2.49 -10.02 1.52
CA THR A 20 2.91 -9.47 0.22
C THR A 20 1.95 -8.38 -0.25
N GLN A 21 2.39 -7.50 -1.16
CA GLN A 21 1.50 -6.50 -1.77
C GLN A 21 0.29 -7.16 -2.47
N LYS A 22 0.47 -8.35 -3.05
CA LYS A 22 -0.61 -9.12 -3.68
C LYS A 22 -1.63 -9.60 -2.64
N GLN A 23 -1.18 -10.15 -1.51
CA GLN A 23 -2.09 -10.59 -0.44
C GLN A 23 -2.87 -9.43 0.17
N LEU A 24 -2.20 -8.28 0.39
CA LEU A 24 -2.88 -7.08 0.87
C LEU A 24 -3.90 -6.57 -0.16
N ALA A 25 -3.54 -6.62 -1.45
CA ALA A 25 -4.44 -6.23 -2.54
C ALA A 25 -5.68 -7.14 -2.62
N ASP A 26 -5.47 -8.45 -2.49
CA ASP A 26 -6.54 -9.46 -2.46
C ASP A 26 -7.50 -9.24 -1.29
N ALA A 27 -6.95 -9.02 -0.08
CA ALA A 27 -7.73 -8.75 1.13
C ALA A 27 -8.54 -7.43 1.07
N LEU A 28 -8.05 -6.44 0.32
CA LEU A 28 -8.72 -5.15 0.14
C LEU A 28 -9.52 -5.07 -1.18
N PHE A 29 -9.59 -6.16 -1.95
CA PHE A 29 -10.23 -6.22 -3.27
C PHE A 29 -9.75 -5.13 -4.24
N VAL A 30 -8.47 -4.79 -4.16
CA VAL A 30 -7.80 -3.82 -5.05
C VAL A 30 -6.74 -4.50 -5.89
N THR A 31 -6.19 -3.79 -6.87
CA THR A 31 -5.04 -4.32 -7.62
C THR A 31 -3.74 -4.14 -6.83
N PRO A 32 -2.76 -5.04 -6.98
CA PRO A 32 -1.42 -4.86 -6.40
C PRO A 32 -0.76 -3.55 -6.85
N LYS A 33 -1.12 -3.07 -8.05
CA LYS A 33 -0.68 -1.78 -8.60
C LYS A 33 -1.23 -0.60 -7.80
N THR A 34 -2.46 -0.70 -7.31
CA THR A 34 -3.06 0.28 -6.39
C THR A 34 -2.32 0.32 -5.05
N VAL A 35 -2.02 -0.85 -4.46
CA VAL A 35 -1.23 -0.94 -3.23
C VAL A 35 0.17 -0.35 -3.42
N SER A 36 0.82 -0.63 -4.56
CA SER A 36 2.11 -0.02 -4.90
C SER A 36 2.03 1.49 -5.03
N LYS A 37 0.96 2.05 -5.63
CA LYS A 37 0.73 3.50 -5.68
C LYS A 37 0.58 4.10 -4.28
N TRP A 38 -0.16 3.44 -3.40
CA TRP A 38 -0.31 3.88 -2.01
C TRP A 38 1.02 3.87 -1.28
N GLU A 39 1.77 2.76 -1.33
CA GLU A 39 3.04 2.62 -0.60
C GLU A 39 4.15 3.53 -1.15
N CYS A 40 4.17 3.82 -2.45
CA CYS A 40 5.20 4.66 -3.08
C CYS A 40 4.82 6.16 -3.17
N GLY A 41 3.57 6.53 -2.88
CA GLY A 41 3.13 7.93 -2.93
C GLY A 41 3.19 8.57 -4.32
N VAL A 42 3.21 7.78 -5.39
CA VAL A 42 3.22 8.29 -6.77
C VAL A 42 1.80 8.73 -7.14
N SER A 43 1.43 9.93 -6.69
CA SER A 43 0.37 10.70 -7.34
C SER A 43 0.87 10.98 -8.75
N GLN A 44 0.33 10.24 -9.72
CA GLN A 44 0.56 10.54 -11.13
C GLN A 44 0.00 11.94 -11.37
N THR A 45 0.89 12.92 -11.56
CA THR A 45 0.55 14.18 -12.21
C THR A 45 0.06 13.91 -13.62
#